data_AF-A0A6V2VCB8-F1
#
_entry.id   AF-A0A6V2VCB8-F1
#
_cell.length_a   1.000
_cell.length_b   1.000
_cell.length_c   1.000
_cell.angle_alpha   90.00
_cell.angle_beta   90.00
_cell.angle_gamma   90.00
#
_symmetry.space_group_name_H-M   'P 1'
#
loop_
_entity.id
_entity.type
_entity.pdbx_description
1 polymer ?
#
loop_
_entity_poly.entity_id
_entity_poly.type
_entity_poly.pdbx_seq_one_letter_code
_entity_poly.pdbx_strand_id
1 'polypeptide(L)'
;MELTLATAGLLPAPLRASPVGRLATERWLAAESDASLSWCGEPRGGRQQYAFWRWLSEGSGTLALPAADQRALSDLLEMQELLPPSERGFAPLPDDAPVRGLRRTAASEEPPPAATAAAATAAASAIALPPEKLARSRTAAWVRRTLSPLGLRFCPYTASAEVSGSGLESFGVRPAPIAYAHSEAGSVASLLVDFWAAACGMAEGGEESVSSIVLSAPSWDDRWGEWHRTVFPLLEASVLAAGLGRTLGAVLRSPPAVVAQAPRSYPRLIEAGIVCFHPQYETPSDAWLARHRFGHMHSPSKLRRYLREHDAALAASTARAASRGGRGRWSSQE
;
A
#
# COMPACT_ATOMS: atom_id res chain seq x y z
N MET A 1 60.14 -14.73 9.64
CA MET A 1 58.85 -15.26 10.14
C MET A 1 57.87 -14.09 10.09
N GLU A 2 57.33 -13.82 8.91
CA GLU A 2 56.39 -12.73 8.67
C GLU A 2 54.97 -13.22 8.99
N LEU A 3 54.25 -12.46 9.82
CA LEU A 3 52.84 -12.69 10.13
C LEU A 3 52.01 -11.75 9.25
N THR A 4 51.55 -12.29 8.11
CA THR A 4 50.58 -11.64 7.23
C THR A 4 49.19 -11.72 7.87
N LEU A 5 48.69 -10.61 8.38
CA LEU A 5 47.32 -10.45 8.88
C LEU A 5 46.36 -10.34 7.68
N ALA A 6 45.85 -11.48 7.22
CA ALA A 6 44.70 -11.56 6.34
C ALA A 6 43.41 -11.58 7.19
N THR A 7 42.92 -10.41 7.57
CA THR A 7 41.60 -10.22 8.21
C THR A 7 40.58 -9.74 7.18
N ALA A 8 40.25 -10.60 6.23
CA ALA A 8 39.10 -10.43 5.35
C ALA A 8 38.44 -11.81 5.19
N GLY A 9 37.35 -12.07 5.91
CA GLY A 9 36.59 -13.31 5.68
C GLY A 9 35.74 -13.89 6.81
N LEU A 10 35.63 -13.24 7.97
CA LEU A 10 34.79 -13.75 9.07
C LEU A 10 33.93 -12.63 9.67
N LEU A 11 32.99 -12.11 8.88
CA LEU A 11 31.78 -11.58 9.50
C LEU A 11 30.89 -12.79 9.81
N PRO A 12 30.56 -13.05 11.08
CA PRO A 12 29.72 -14.17 11.46
C PRO A 12 28.33 -13.99 10.82
N ALA A 13 27.62 -15.11 10.70
CA ALA A 13 26.21 -15.20 10.29
C ALA A 13 25.39 -13.97 10.70
N PRO A 14 24.41 -13.52 9.88
CA PRO A 14 23.68 -12.28 10.10
C PRO A 14 23.30 -12.18 11.57
N LEU A 15 23.83 -11.15 12.23
CA LEU A 15 23.61 -10.87 13.64
C LEU A 15 22.10 -10.97 13.88
N ARG A 16 21.65 -12.12 14.40
CA ARG A 16 20.27 -12.24 14.91
C ARG A 16 20.11 -11.06 15.84
N ALA A 17 19.04 -10.28 15.62
CA ALA A 17 18.76 -9.03 16.33
C ALA A 17 19.02 -9.18 17.83
N SER A 18 20.26 -8.93 18.24
CA SER A 18 20.69 -9.15 19.60
C SER A 18 20.33 -7.87 20.36
N PRO A 19 20.00 -7.97 21.67
CA PRO A 19 19.85 -6.79 22.51
C PRO A 19 21.03 -5.81 22.40
N VAL A 20 22.22 -6.35 22.08
CA VAL A 20 23.45 -5.59 21.84
C VAL A 20 23.34 -4.70 20.60
N GLY A 21 22.75 -5.19 19.51
CA GLY A 21 22.58 -4.41 18.27
C GLY A 21 21.70 -3.17 18.47
N ARG A 22 20.62 -3.30 19.25
CA ARG A 22 19.73 -2.17 19.55
C ARG A 22 20.44 -1.11 20.38
N LEU A 23 21.07 -1.50 21.49
CA LEU A 23 21.80 -0.59 22.35
C LEU A 23 22.96 0.11 21.60
N ALA A 24 23.68 -0.63 20.75
CA ALA A 24 24.73 -0.06 19.91
C ALA A 24 24.16 0.99 18.93
N THR A 25 23.01 0.70 18.32
CA THR A 25 22.33 1.63 17.40
C THR A 25 21.85 2.89 18.12
N GLU A 26 21.25 2.75 19.31
CA GLU A 26 20.81 3.88 20.13
C GLU A 26 21.98 4.78 20.53
N ARG A 27 23.13 4.19 20.91
CA ARG A 27 24.36 4.94 21.22
C ARG A 27 24.95 5.64 19.98
N TRP A 28 24.93 4.96 18.84
CA TRP A 28 25.37 5.51 17.57
C TRP A 28 24.51 6.71 17.16
N LEU A 29 23.18 6.61 17.27
CA LEU A 29 22.25 7.72 16.99
C LEU A 29 22.40 8.90 17.96
N ALA A 30 22.62 8.62 19.24
CA ALA A 30 22.85 9.66 20.24
C ALA A 30 24.09 10.51 19.94
N ALA A 31 25.13 9.92 19.33
CA ALA A 31 26.31 10.65 18.87
C ALA A 31 26.02 11.54 17.65
N GLU A 32 25.08 11.12 16.80
CA GLU A 32 24.67 11.81 15.57
C GLU A 32 23.62 12.91 15.78
N SER A 33 23.21 13.18 17.03
CA SER A 33 22.13 14.13 17.37
C SER A 33 20.77 13.82 16.74
N ASP A 34 20.49 12.53 16.48
CA ASP A 34 19.22 12.06 15.91
C ASP A 34 18.33 11.49 17.03
N ALA A 35 17.10 11.98 17.14
CA ALA A 35 16.30 11.85 18.35
C ALA A 35 15.30 10.69 18.33
N SER A 36 14.95 10.12 17.17
CA SER A 36 13.93 9.06 17.07
C SER A 36 14.46 7.81 16.35
N LEU A 37 14.29 6.67 17.03
CA LEU A 37 14.59 5.34 16.51
C LEU A 37 13.31 4.48 16.49
N SER A 38 12.92 4.06 15.30
CA SER A 38 11.94 3.00 15.07
C SER A 38 12.67 1.70 14.73
N TRP A 39 12.24 0.58 15.30
CA TRP A 39 12.92 -0.72 15.16
C TRP A 39 11.97 -1.78 14.60
N CYS A 40 12.38 -2.46 13.53
CA CYS A 40 11.65 -3.60 12.99
C CYS A 40 12.57 -4.80 12.78
N GLY A 41 12.36 -5.87 13.55
CA GLY A 41 13.16 -7.09 13.46
C GLY A 41 12.78 -8.04 12.33
N GLU A 42 11.78 -7.68 11.51
CA GLU A 42 11.27 -8.56 10.45
C GLU A 42 12.11 -8.41 9.16
N PRO A 43 12.57 -9.52 8.56
CA PRO A 43 13.40 -9.47 7.36
C PRO A 43 12.62 -8.98 6.13
N ARG A 44 11.34 -9.36 6.06
CA ARG A 44 10.40 -9.03 4.98
C ARG A 44 8.97 -9.33 5.44
N GLY A 45 7.97 -8.69 4.85
CA GLY A 45 6.56 -9.01 5.08
C GLY A 45 5.71 -7.81 5.50
N GLY A 46 4.46 -8.09 5.87
CA GLY A 46 3.49 -7.03 6.19
C GLY A 46 3.88 -6.18 7.40
N ARG A 47 4.46 -6.80 8.44
CA ARG A 47 4.95 -6.08 9.63
C ARG A 47 6.13 -5.15 9.34
N GLN A 48 7.00 -5.52 8.41
CA GLN A 48 8.08 -4.63 7.94
C GLN A 48 7.50 -3.42 7.20
N GLN A 49 6.54 -3.66 6.30
CA GLN A 49 5.88 -2.55 5.58
C GLN A 49 5.12 -1.64 6.54
N TYR A 50 4.37 -2.20 7.50
CA TYR A 50 3.70 -1.42 8.54
C TYR A 50 4.68 -0.50 9.29
N ALA A 51 5.81 -1.05 9.74
CA ALA A 51 6.83 -0.28 10.45
C ALA A 51 7.45 0.83 9.56
N PHE A 52 7.71 0.52 8.29
CA PHE A 52 8.21 1.49 7.32
C PHE A 52 7.23 2.66 7.10
N TRP A 53 5.97 2.37 6.80
CA TRP A 53 4.96 3.39 6.56
C TRP A 53 4.66 4.23 7.81
N ARG A 54 4.68 3.61 8.99
CA ARG A 54 4.51 4.31 10.25
C ARG A 54 5.64 5.29 10.49
N TRP A 55 6.89 4.81 10.38
CA TRP A 55 8.07 5.67 10.50
C TRP A 55 8.04 6.83 9.48
N LEU A 56 7.61 6.56 8.25
CA LEU A 56 7.47 7.60 7.24
C LEU A 56 6.36 8.61 7.60
N SER A 57 5.25 8.17 8.17
CA SER A 57 4.17 9.07 8.59
C SER A 57 4.55 9.97 9.78
N GLU A 58 5.52 9.55 10.60
CA GLU A 58 6.01 10.29 11.77
C GLU A 58 7.01 11.41 11.40
N GLY A 59 7.47 11.46 10.14
CA GLY A 59 8.13 12.63 9.55
C GLY A 59 9.66 12.65 9.57
N SER A 60 10.31 12.23 10.65
CA SER A 60 11.78 12.24 10.76
C SER A 60 12.32 11.14 11.68
N GLY A 61 13.59 10.79 11.47
CA GLY A 61 14.34 9.88 12.34
C GLY A 61 14.92 8.69 11.60
N THR A 62 15.22 7.64 12.36
CA THR A 62 15.87 6.43 11.86
C THR A 62 14.97 5.20 12.02
N LEU A 63 14.86 4.40 10.95
CA LEU A 63 14.23 3.08 10.94
C LEU A 63 15.31 2.00 10.86
N ALA A 64 15.55 1.29 11.97
CA ALA A 64 16.44 0.14 12.01
C ALA A 64 15.75 -1.13 11.50
N LEU A 65 16.41 -1.81 10.56
CA LEU A 65 15.96 -3.02 9.86
C LEU A 65 17.06 -4.11 9.94
N PRO A 66 17.43 -4.59 11.15
CA PRO A 66 18.56 -5.51 11.33
C PRO A 66 18.44 -6.83 10.55
N ALA A 67 17.21 -7.27 10.25
CA ALA A 67 16.95 -8.51 9.53
C ALA A 67 16.75 -8.32 8.02
N ALA A 68 16.65 -7.07 7.52
CA ALA A 68 16.40 -6.81 6.11
C ALA A 68 17.61 -7.18 5.25
N ASP A 69 17.36 -7.95 4.20
CA ASP A 69 18.36 -8.19 3.16
C ASP A 69 18.52 -6.96 2.25
N GLN A 70 19.52 -7.00 1.36
CA GLN A 70 19.81 -5.87 0.47
C GLN A 70 18.66 -5.59 -0.48
N ARG A 71 17.93 -6.63 -0.87
CA ARG A 71 16.82 -6.52 -1.81
C ARG A 71 15.63 -5.84 -1.15
N ALA A 72 15.26 -6.23 0.06
CA ALA A 72 14.21 -5.58 0.84
C ALA A 72 14.50 -4.08 1.02
N LEU A 73 15.75 -3.71 1.37
CA LEU A 73 16.14 -2.31 1.48
C LEU A 73 16.05 -1.56 0.15
N SER A 74 16.47 -2.19 -0.95
CA SER A 74 16.38 -1.61 -2.30
C SER A 74 14.92 -1.41 -2.71
N ASP A 75 14.06 -2.41 -2.49
CA ASP A 75 12.62 -2.35 -2.77
C ASP A 75 11.97 -1.16 -1.99
N LEU A 76 12.37 -0.90 -0.73
CA LEU A 76 11.90 0.27 0.04
C LEU A 76 12.39 1.60 -0.53
N LEU A 77 13.64 1.68 -0.97
CA LEU A 77 14.22 2.89 -1.56
C LEU A 77 13.59 3.23 -2.91
N GLU A 78 13.30 2.22 -3.74
CA GLU A 78 12.63 2.42 -5.03
C GLU A 78 11.23 3.03 -4.88
N MET A 79 10.52 2.75 -3.78
CA MET A 79 9.21 3.36 -3.52
C MET A 79 9.28 4.88 -3.34
N GLN A 80 10.45 5.45 -3.01
CA GLN A 80 10.60 6.90 -2.88
C GLN A 80 10.21 7.65 -4.16
N GLU A 81 10.47 7.06 -5.34
CA GLU A 81 10.17 7.70 -6.62
C GLU A 81 8.66 7.85 -6.88
N LEU A 82 7.86 7.03 -6.22
CA LEU A 82 6.40 7.05 -6.30
C LEU A 82 5.77 7.98 -5.25
N LEU A 83 6.52 8.38 -4.22
CA LEU A 83 6.00 9.24 -3.15
C LEU A 83 5.81 10.70 -3.60
N PRO A 84 4.84 11.42 -2.99
CA PRO A 84 4.78 12.87 -3.08
C PRO A 84 6.12 13.49 -2.66
N PRO A 85 6.58 14.61 -3.27
CA PRO A 85 7.86 15.23 -2.92
C PRO A 85 8.06 15.51 -1.43
N SER A 86 6.99 15.89 -0.71
CA SER A 86 6.98 16.13 0.74
C SER A 86 7.24 14.89 1.60
N GLU A 87 7.00 13.69 1.04
CA GLU A 87 7.20 12.40 1.70
C GLU A 87 8.49 11.70 1.25
N ARG A 88 9.27 12.31 0.33
CA ARG A 88 10.60 11.82 -0.07
C ARG A 88 11.66 12.22 0.96
N GLY A 89 12.90 11.76 0.74
CA GLY A 89 14.07 12.24 1.46
C GLY A 89 14.57 11.27 2.53
N PHE A 90 14.45 9.96 2.29
CA PHE A 90 15.12 8.96 3.08
C PHE A 90 16.24 8.27 2.31
N ALA A 91 17.28 7.88 3.05
CA ALA A 91 18.48 7.27 2.54
C ALA A 91 18.85 6.04 3.39
N PRO A 92 19.61 5.08 2.86
CA PRO A 92 20.18 4.03 3.68
C PRO A 92 21.06 4.62 4.80
N LEU A 93 21.10 3.93 5.93
CA LEU A 93 22.11 4.21 6.95
C LEU A 93 23.53 4.00 6.38
N PRO A 94 24.54 4.74 6.88
CA PRO A 94 25.92 4.58 6.43
C PRO A 94 26.47 3.19 6.77
N ASP A 95 27.52 2.77 6.06
CA ASP A 95 28.09 1.42 6.17
C ASP A 95 28.69 1.11 7.55
N ASP A 96 29.02 2.13 8.34
CA ASP A 96 29.52 2.02 9.71
C ASP A 96 28.40 1.93 10.77
N ALA A 97 27.13 2.07 10.37
CA ALA A 97 26.00 1.93 11.27
C ALA A 97 25.94 0.48 11.84
N PRO A 98 25.59 0.32 13.13
CA PRO A 98 25.56 -1.02 13.77
C PRO A 98 24.54 -1.98 13.14
N VAL A 99 23.54 -1.45 12.45
CA VAL A 99 22.47 -2.19 11.77
C VAL A 99 22.12 -1.51 10.46
N ARG A 100 21.53 -2.28 9.55
CA ARG A 100 20.90 -1.75 8.34
C ARG A 100 19.67 -0.95 8.71
N GLY A 101 19.31 0.00 7.87
CA GLY A 101 18.12 0.81 8.10
C GLY A 101 18.01 1.95 7.11
N LEU A 102 17.03 2.81 7.37
CA LEU A 102 16.78 4.03 6.64
C LEU A 102 16.84 5.21 7.60
N ARG A 103 17.40 6.32 7.15
CA ARG A 103 17.35 7.61 7.84
C ARG A 103 16.58 8.60 6.99
N ARG A 104 15.68 9.34 7.61
CA ARG A 104 14.96 10.44 6.99
C ARG A 104 15.40 11.74 7.63
N THR A 105 15.94 12.62 6.80
CA THR A 105 16.20 13.99 7.24
C THR A 105 14.87 14.72 7.31
N ALA A 106 14.66 15.50 8.36
CA ALA A 106 13.52 16.42 8.39
C ALA A 106 13.58 17.23 7.09
N ALA A 107 12.50 17.20 6.30
CA ALA A 107 12.41 18.08 5.15
C ALA A 107 12.69 19.49 5.67
N SER A 108 13.66 20.18 5.09
CA SER A 108 13.87 21.60 5.38
C SER A 108 12.50 22.24 5.19
N GLU A 109 11.89 22.71 6.29
CA GLU A 109 10.54 23.26 6.29
C GLU A 109 10.56 24.46 5.35
N GLU A 110 10.31 24.23 4.07
CA GLU A 110 9.94 25.28 3.17
C GLU A 110 8.58 25.73 3.71
N PRO A 111 8.47 26.98 4.21
CA PRO A 111 7.29 27.43 4.92
C PRO A 111 6.08 27.14 4.03
N PRO A 112 5.06 26.43 4.54
CA PRO A 112 3.95 25.98 3.72
C PRO A 112 3.40 27.21 2.98
N PRO A 113 3.17 27.13 1.65
CA PRO A 113 2.56 28.23 0.93
C PRO A 113 1.27 28.59 1.67
N ALA A 114 1.17 29.86 2.09
CA ALA A 114 0.11 30.35 2.98
C ALA A 114 -1.23 29.73 2.60
N ALA A 115 -1.66 28.73 3.38
CA ALA A 115 -2.85 27.97 3.07
C ALA A 115 -4.03 28.94 3.17
N THR A 116 -4.62 29.31 2.03
CA THR A 116 -5.94 29.92 2.01
C THR A 116 -6.91 28.88 2.55
N ALA A 117 -7.17 28.95 3.86
CA ALA A 117 -8.18 28.20 4.57
C ALA A 117 -9.55 28.59 4.00
N ALA A 118 -9.96 27.92 2.92
CA ALA A 118 -11.29 28.02 2.37
C ALA A 118 -12.20 27.11 3.20
N ALA A 119 -13.04 27.76 4.01
CA ALA A 119 -14.13 27.18 4.75
C ALA A 119 -15.14 26.47 3.82
N ALA A 120 -15.57 25.27 4.23
CA ALA A 120 -16.83 24.63 3.82
C ALA A 120 -17.05 23.43 4.77
N THR A 121 -18.21 23.15 5.38
CA THR A 121 -19.48 23.84 5.56
C THR A 121 -20.13 23.17 6.78
N ALA A 122 -20.48 23.94 7.79
CA ALA A 122 -21.36 23.48 8.86
C ALA A 122 -22.82 23.67 8.43
N ALA A 123 -23.48 22.63 7.91
CA ALA A 123 -24.95 22.54 7.83
C ALA A 123 -25.41 21.17 7.30
N ALA A 124 -25.56 20.19 8.18
CA ALA A 124 -26.54 19.11 8.06
C ALA A 124 -26.66 18.39 9.41
N SER A 125 -27.20 19.08 10.41
CA SER A 125 -27.57 18.46 11.68
C SER A 125 -28.94 17.78 11.51
N ALA A 126 -28.89 16.51 11.09
CA ALA A 126 -30.00 15.57 11.19
C ALA A 126 -29.38 14.19 11.41
N ILE A 127 -29.32 13.74 12.68
CA ILE A 127 -28.98 12.37 13.11
C ILE A 127 -27.92 11.71 12.21
N ALA A 128 -26.77 12.38 12.03
CA ALA A 128 -25.73 11.86 11.17
C ALA A 128 -25.03 10.70 11.90
N LEU A 129 -24.95 9.54 11.25
CA LEU A 129 -24.13 8.43 11.74
C LEU A 129 -22.69 8.90 11.94
N PRO A 130 -21.95 8.37 12.94
CA PRO A 130 -20.51 8.58 13.05
C PRO A 130 -19.81 8.33 11.69
N PRO A 131 -18.78 9.12 11.31
CA PRO A 131 -18.11 9.02 10.01
C PRO A 131 -17.71 7.60 9.63
N GLU A 132 -17.15 6.84 10.57
CA GLU A 132 -16.80 5.43 10.41
C GLU A 132 -18.01 4.54 10.05
N LYS A 133 -19.13 4.67 10.78
CA LYS A 133 -20.35 3.89 10.54
C LYS A 133 -20.95 4.23 9.18
N LEU A 134 -20.90 5.51 8.79
CA LEU A 134 -21.34 5.96 7.47
C LEU A 134 -20.43 5.41 6.36
N ALA A 135 -19.11 5.50 6.52
CA ALA A 135 -18.11 4.98 5.58
C ALA A 135 -18.29 3.48 5.39
N ARG A 136 -18.43 2.72 6.48
CA ARG A 136 -18.71 1.28 6.46
C ARG A 136 -20.01 0.96 5.74
N SER A 137 -21.11 1.64 6.08
CA SER A 137 -22.42 1.44 5.44
C SER A 137 -22.35 1.66 3.93
N ARG A 138 -21.70 2.75 3.49
CA ARG A 138 -21.52 3.08 2.08
C ARG A 138 -20.66 2.05 1.35
N THR A 139 -19.58 1.62 2.00
CA THR A 139 -18.67 0.60 1.46
C THR A 139 -19.35 -0.76 1.33
N ALA A 140 -20.13 -1.19 2.33
CA ALA A 140 -20.91 -2.43 2.26
C ALA A 140 -22.00 -2.37 1.17
N ALA A 141 -22.66 -1.22 1.02
CA ALA A 141 -23.61 -1.01 -0.07
C ALA A 141 -22.91 -1.08 -1.44
N TRP A 142 -21.69 -0.57 -1.57
CA TRP A 142 -20.88 -0.73 -2.78
C TRP A 142 -20.52 -2.19 -3.05
N VAL A 143 -20.07 -2.96 -2.05
CA VAL A 143 -19.78 -4.39 -2.19
C VAL A 143 -21.01 -5.13 -2.70
N ARG A 144 -22.19 -4.87 -2.11
CA ARG A 144 -23.46 -5.46 -2.53
C ARG A 144 -23.81 -5.15 -3.98
N ARG A 145 -23.62 -3.90 -4.43
CA ARG A 145 -23.95 -3.49 -5.80
C ARG A 145 -22.92 -3.95 -6.83
N THR A 146 -21.67 -4.16 -6.43
CA THR A 146 -20.55 -4.30 -7.37
C THR A 146 -20.00 -5.72 -7.38
N LEU A 147 -19.71 -6.26 -6.20
CA LEU A 147 -19.00 -7.53 -6.07
C LEU A 147 -19.97 -8.71 -5.96
N SER A 148 -21.09 -8.55 -5.24
CA SER A 148 -22.00 -9.67 -4.96
C SER A 148 -22.93 -10.03 -6.13
N PRO A 149 -23.58 -11.21 -6.08
CA PRO A 149 -24.46 -11.70 -7.15
C PRO A 149 -25.76 -10.89 -7.29
N LEU A 150 -26.12 -10.11 -6.26
CA LEU A 150 -27.27 -9.19 -6.32
C LEU A 150 -26.97 -7.93 -7.15
N GLY A 151 -25.70 -7.70 -7.50
CA GLY A 151 -25.23 -6.54 -8.23
C GLY A 151 -24.58 -6.90 -9.57
N LEU A 152 -23.48 -6.21 -9.90
CA LEU A 152 -22.72 -6.41 -11.13
C LEU A 152 -21.91 -7.72 -11.15
N ARG A 153 -21.78 -8.41 -10.01
CA ARG A 153 -21.06 -9.68 -9.86
C ARG A 153 -19.63 -9.64 -10.40
N PHE A 154 -18.90 -8.55 -10.13
CA PHE A 154 -17.49 -8.44 -10.54
C PHE A 154 -16.57 -9.40 -9.80
N CYS A 155 -16.95 -9.88 -8.61
CA CYS A 155 -16.23 -10.92 -7.90
C CYS A 155 -17.13 -12.15 -7.75
N PRO A 156 -16.88 -13.25 -8.48
CA PRO A 156 -17.71 -14.45 -8.38
C PRO A 156 -17.64 -15.11 -6.98
N TYR A 157 -16.66 -14.75 -6.16
CA TYR A 157 -16.43 -15.33 -4.82
C TYR A 157 -16.97 -14.47 -3.67
N THR A 158 -17.57 -13.32 -3.97
CA THR A 158 -18.23 -12.49 -2.96
C THR A 158 -19.71 -12.87 -2.97
N ALA A 159 -20.18 -13.69 -2.01
CA ALA A 159 -21.58 -14.10 -1.97
C ALA A 159 -22.51 -12.97 -1.52
N SER A 160 -22.05 -12.11 -0.60
CA SER A 160 -22.83 -11.00 -0.08
C SER A 160 -21.93 -9.83 0.32
N ALA A 161 -22.48 -8.78 0.92
CA ALA A 161 -21.65 -7.73 1.50
C ALA A 161 -21.01 -8.16 2.82
N GLU A 162 -21.37 -9.32 3.33
CA GLU A 162 -20.94 -9.81 4.62
C GLU A 162 -19.92 -10.95 4.47
N VAL A 163 -19.97 -11.71 3.37
CA VAL A 163 -19.16 -12.92 3.15
C VAL A 163 -18.45 -12.90 1.80
N SER A 164 -17.16 -13.27 1.81
CA SER A 164 -16.38 -13.58 0.61
C SER A 164 -15.64 -14.91 0.72
N GLY A 165 -15.11 -15.40 -0.39
CA GLY A 165 -14.50 -16.75 -0.50
C GLY A 165 -15.47 -17.85 -0.92
N SER A 166 -16.72 -17.53 -1.21
CA SER A 166 -17.74 -18.50 -1.60
C SER A 166 -17.44 -19.11 -2.96
N GLY A 167 -17.50 -20.43 -3.11
CA GLY A 167 -17.16 -21.13 -4.35
C GLY A 167 -15.68 -21.47 -4.50
N LEU A 168 -14.84 -21.18 -3.50
CA LEU A 168 -13.43 -21.57 -3.46
C LEU A 168 -13.16 -22.77 -2.52
N GLU A 169 -14.21 -23.41 -2.01
CA GLU A 169 -14.11 -24.51 -1.04
C GLU A 169 -13.33 -25.70 -1.61
N SER A 170 -13.48 -25.95 -2.93
CA SER A 170 -12.71 -26.99 -3.63
C SER A 170 -11.20 -26.74 -3.68
N PHE A 171 -10.76 -25.51 -3.39
CA PHE A 171 -9.36 -25.11 -3.26
C PHE A 171 -8.92 -24.97 -1.79
N GLY A 172 -9.74 -25.47 -0.85
CA GLY A 172 -9.43 -25.40 0.59
C GLY A 172 -9.75 -24.05 1.24
N VAL A 173 -10.26 -23.07 0.49
CA VAL A 173 -10.60 -21.75 1.04
C VAL A 173 -12.01 -21.79 1.61
N ARG A 174 -12.14 -21.53 2.91
CA ARG A 174 -13.45 -21.39 3.56
C ARG A 174 -14.02 -19.99 3.33
N PRO A 175 -15.32 -19.86 3.02
CA PRO A 175 -15.98 -18.56 3.01
C PRO A 175 -15.91 -17.95 4.41
N ALA A 176 -15.52 -16.68 4.50
CA ALA A 176 -15.38 -15.99 5.77
C ALA A 176 -15.89 -14.54 5.67
N PRO A 177 -16.06 -13.83 6.80
CA PRO A 177 -16.50 -12.44 6.80
C PRO A 177 -15.60 -11.47 6.03
N ILE A 178 -16.20 -10.42 5.47
CA ILE A 178 -15.48 -9.25 4.93
C ILE A 178 -15.20 -8.25 6.05
N ALA A 179 -13.94 -7.92 6.27
CA ALA A 179 -13.54 -6.83 7.16
C ALA A 179 -13.72 -5.47 6.45
N TYR A 180 -14.44 -4.55 7.08
CA TYR A 180 -14.57 -3.18 6.58
C TYR A 180 -13.70 -2.26 7.43
N ALA A 181 -12.63 -1.76 6.85
CA ALA A 181 -11.72 -0.82 7.49
C ALA A 181 -12.01 0.61 7.01
N HIS A 182 -11.58 1.57 7.83
CA HIS A 182 -11.74 2.99 7.57
C HIS A 182 -10.42 3.71 7.84
N SER A 183 -10.07 4.65 6.96
CA SER A 183 -8.92 5.55 7.11
C SER A 183 -9.39 7.00 7.05
N GLU A 184 -8.94 7.79 8.03
CA GLU A 184 -9.06 9.25 8.05
C GLU A 184 -7.74 9.92 7.68
N ALA A 185 -6.80 9.17 7.10
CA ALA A 185 -5.46 9.65 6.78
C ALA A 185 -5.49 10.97 6.00
N GLY A 186 -4.58 11.88 6.34
CA GLY A 186 -4.34 13.10 5.57
C GLY A 186 -3.24 12.97 4.52
N SER A 187 -2.40 11.94 4.63
CA SER A 187 -1.21 11.68 3.80
C SER A 187 -1.23 10.26 3.21
N VAL A 188 -0.42 10.01 2.18
CA VAL A 188 -0.32 8.68 1.57
C VAL A 188 0.32 7.70 2.55
N ALA A 189 1.37 8.14 3.25
CA ALA A 189 2.02 7.35 4.29
C ALA A 189 1.01 6.86 5.35
N SER A 190 0.18 7.74 5.92
CA SER A 190 -0.83 7.36 6.92
C SER A 190 -1.89 6.41 6.35
N LEU A 191 -2.31 6.58 5.09
CA LEU A 191 -3.24 5.65 4.44
C LEU A 191 -2.64 4.23 4.34
N LEU A 192 -1.34 4.15 4.01
CA LEU A 192 -0.63 2.86 3.93
C LEU A 192 -0.37 2.25 5.32
N VAL A 193 -0.24 3.06 6.38
CA VAL A 193 -0.25 2.57 7.77
C VAL A 193 -1.56 1.85 8.07
N ASP A 194 -2.70 2.50 7.81
CA ASP A 194 -4.03 1.91 8.07
C ASP A 194 -4.26 0.64 7.24
N PHE A 195 -3.84 0.66 5.98
CA PHE A 195 -3.88 -0.52 5.11
C PHE A 195 -3.09 -1.69 5.71
N TRP A 196 -1.82 -1.47 6.07
CA TRP A 196 -0.96 -2.54 6.56
C TRP A 196 -1.37 -3.02 7.95
N ALA A 197 -1.92 -2.14 8.80
CA ALA A 197 -2.51 -2.52 10.07
C ALA A 197 -3.66 -3.52 9.85
N ALA A 198 -4.58 -3.20 8.93
CA ALA A 198 -5.68 -4.09 8.60
C ALA A 198 -5.18 -5.41 7.99
N ALA A 199 -4.26 -5.35 7.03
CA ALA A 199 -3.72 -6.52 6.35
C ALA A 199 -2.97 -7.46 7.32
N CYS A 200 -2.18 -6.91 8.25
CA CYS A 200 -1.52 -7.70 9.28
C CYS A 200 -2.54 -8.34 10.24
N GLY A 201 -3.56 -7.60 10.66
CA GLY A 201 -4.64 -8.15 11.49
C GLY A 201 -5.37 -9.33 10.83
N MET A 202 -5.63 -9.25 9.52
CA MET A 202 -6.19 -10.37 8.75
C MET A 202 -5.23 -11.57 8.71
N ALA A 203 -3.94 -11.35 8.44
CA ALA A 203 -2.96 -12.44 8.39
C ALA A 203 -2.77 -13.13 9.76
N GLU A 204 -2.81 -12.37 10.85
CA GLU A 204 -2.66 -12.88 12.21
C GLU A 204 -3.88 -13.65 12.71
N GLY A 205 -5.08 -13.27 12.24
CA GLY A 205 -6.32 -13.98 12.57
C GLY A 205 -6.43 -15.38 11.94
N GLY A 206 -5.68 -15.65 10.86
CA GLY A 206 -5.69 -16.94 10.16
C GLY A 206 -6.98 -17.22 9.39
N GLU A 207 -7.12 -18.46 8.90
CA GLU A 207 -8.16 -18.85 7.92
C GLU A 207 -9.60 -18.67 8.42
N GLU A 208 -9.81 -18.74 9.74
CA GLU A 208 -11.12 -18.64 10.36
C GLU A 208 -11.55 -17.19 10.64
N SER A 209 -10.68 -16.20 10.35
CA SER A 209 -10.93 -14.80 10.70
C SER A 209 -11.73 -14.06 9.62
N VAL A 210 -11.05 -13.45 8.65
CA VAL A 210 -11.64 -12.61 7.62
C VAL A 210 -11.10 -13.02 6.25
N SER A 211 -12.00 -13.16 5.29
CA SER A 211 -11.68 -13.61 3.93
C SER A 211 -11.11 -12.49 3.06
N SER A 212 -11.54 -11.26 3.34
CA SER A 212 -11.08 -10.07 2.66
C SER A 212 -11.22 -8.83 3.54
N ILE A 213 -10.45 -7.79 3.21
CA ILE A 213 -10.56 -6.45 3.77
C ILE A 213 -11.04 -5.52 2.66
N VAL A 214 -11.97 -4.62 2.98
CA VAL A 214 -12.29 -3.44 2.17
C VAL A 214 -11.97 -2.20 3.01
N LEU A 215 -10.91 -1.49 2.65
CA LEU A 215 -10.55 -0.21 3.26
C LEU A 215 -11.22 0.94 2.51
N SER A 216 -11.90 1.81 3.25
CA SER A 216 -12.47 3.06 2.75
C SER A 216 -11.70 4.26 3.28
N ALA A 217 -11.37 5.23 2.42
CA ALA A 217 -10.76 6.49 2.82
C ALA A 217 -11.57 7.68 2.28
N PRO A 218 -12.64 8.08 2.97
CA PRO A 218 -13.52 9.17 2.54
C PRO A 218 -12.81 10.51 2.38
N SER A 219 -11.77 10.79 3.17
CA SER A 219 -10.94 12.01 3.02
C SER A 219 -10.16 12.05 1.69
N TRP A 220 -10.19 10.96 0.93
CA TRP A 220 -9.53 10.80 -0.36
C TRP A 220 -10.50 10.47 -1.48
N ASP A 221 -11.82 10.46 -1.23
CA ASP A 221 -12.78 10.02 -2.23
C ASP A 221 -12.65 10.87 -3.50
N ASP A 222 -12.71 12.19 -3.40
CA ASP A 222 -12.58 13.11 -4.53
C ASP A 222 -11.17 13.20 -5.19
N ARG A 223 -10.12 12.60 -4.59
CA ARG A 223 -8.72 12.67 -5.04
C ARG A 223 -8.33 11.57 -6.02
N TRP A 224 -9.17 11.27 -7.01
CA TRP A 224 -8.95 10.18 -7.98
C TRP A 224 -7.55 10.19 -8.64
N GLY A 225 -7.06 11.37 -9.04
CA GLY A 225 -5.78 11.50 -9.71
C GLY A 225 -4.62 11.00 -8.85
N GLU A 226 -4.70 11.20 -7.54
CA GLU A 226 -3.70 10.79 -6.57
C GLU A 226 -3.82 9.31 -6.23
N TRP A 227 -5.04 8.81 -6.06
CA TRP A 227 -5.30 7.37 -5.99
C TRP A 227 -4.63 6.62 -7.14
N HIS A 228 -4.95 7.03 -8.36
CA HIS A 228 -4.48 6.38 -9.57
C HIS A 228 -2.96 6.47 -9.75
N ARG A 229 -2.37 7.65 -9.52
CA ARG A 229 -0.96 7.91 -9.88
C ARG A 229 0.02 7.62 -8.75
N THR A 230 -0.46 7.62 -7.51
CA THR A 230 0.40 7.56 -6.33
C THR A 230 0.02 6.37 -5.47
N VAL A 231 -1.23 6.33 -4.97
CA VAL A 231 -1.62 5.32 -3.97
C VAL A 231 -1.56 3.90 -4.53
N PHE A 232 -2.09 3.61 -5.72
CA PHE A 232 -2.03 2.22 -6.23
C PHE A 232 -0.63 1.76 -6.61
N PRO A 233 0.17 2.54 -7.35
CA PRO A 233 1.55 2.13 -7.61
C PRO A 233 2.32 1.88 -6.32
N LEU A 234 2.12 2.72 -5.29
CA LEU A 234 2.75 2.52 -3.98
C LEU A 234 2.24 1.28 -3.26
N LEU A 235 0.94 1.03 -3.29
CA LEU A 235 0.35 -0.16 -2.69
C LEU A 235 0.87 -1.44 -3.35
N GLU A 236 0.92 -1.46 -4.70
CA GLU A 236 1.49 -2.57 -5.48
C GLU A 236 2.97 -2.76 -5.14
N ALA A 237 3.77 -1.69 -5.20
CA ALA A 237 5.19 -1.73 -4.85
C ALA A 237 5.40 -2.20 -3.41
N SER A 238 4.59 -1.74 -2.47
CA SER A 238 4.66 -2.11 -1.06
C SER A 238 4.31 -3.58 -0.83
N VAL A 239 3.30 -4.11 -1.51
CA VAL A 239 2.94 -5.54 -1.45
C VAL A 239 4.04 -6.42 -2.06
N LEU A 240 4.66 -5.97 -3.17
CA LEU A 240 5.79 -6.67 -3.79
C LEU A 240 7.05 -6.61 -2.89
N ALA A 241 7.34 -5.46 -2.30
CA ALA A 241 8.41 -5.28 -1.32
C ALA A 241 8.19 -6.18 -0.09
N ALA A 242 6.94 -6.35 0.36
CA ALA A 242 6.59 -7.32 1.40
C ALA A 242 6.79 -8.79 0.99
N GLY A 243 6.95 -9.09 -0.31
CA GLY A 243 6.96 -10.45 -0.83
C GLY A 243 5.58 -11.12 -0.81
N LEU A 244 4.52 -10.32 -0.73
CA LEU A 244 3.13 -10.77 -0.57
C LEU A 244 2.33 -10.65 -1.88
N GLY A 245 2.98 -10.49 -3.03
CA GLY A 245 2.29 -10.32 -4.32
C GLY A 245 1.46 -11.51 -4.79
N ARG A 246 1.66 -12.70 -4.19
CA ARG A 246 0.82 -13.90 -4.42
C ARG A 246 -0.34 -14.02 -3.43
N THR A 247 -0.36 -13.15 -2.44
CA THR A 247 -1.05 -13.31 -1.16
C THR A 247 -2.04 -12.17 -0.94
N LEU A 248 -1.66 -10.95 -1.35
CA LEU A 248 -2.48 -9.75 -1.32
C LEU A 248 -2.62 -9.21 -2.74
N GLY A 249 -3.84 -8.81 -3.11
CA GLY A 249 -4.12 -8.11 -4.35
C GLY A 249 -5.09 -6.98 -4.09
N ALA A 250 -4.89 -5.83 -4.71
CA ALA A 250 -5.70 -4.62 -4.53
C ALA A 250 -6.71 -4.42 -5.67
N VAL A 251 -7.97 -4.10 -5.35
CA VAL A 251 -9.00 -3.72 -6.35
C VAL A 251 -9.36 -2.27 -6.21
N LEU A 252 -9.71 -1.64 -7.34
CA LEU A 252 -10.38 -0.35 -7.34
C LEU A 252 -11.52 -0.28 -8.36
N ARG A 253 -12.50 0.58 -8.11
CA ARG A 253 -13.47 1.06 -9.09
C ARG A 253 -13.31 2.57 -9.32
N SER A 254 -13.24 2.97 -10.59
CA SER A 254 -13.48 4.36 -11.00
C SER A 254 -14.98 4.61 -11.12
N PRO A 255 -15.50 5.80 -10.75
CA PRO A 255 -16.88 6.14 -11.04
C PRO A 255 -17.13 6.08 -12.55
N PRO A 256 -18.30 5.59 -13.02
CA PRO A 256 -18.60 5.55 -14.43
C PRO A 256 -18.59 6.97 -15.02
N ALA A 257 -17.99 7.12 -16.21
CA ALA A 257 -17.81 8.40 -16.92
C ALA A 257 -19.13 9.20 -17.09
N VAL A 258 -20.29 8.53 -17.04
CA VAL A 258 -21.62 9.16 -17.14
C VAL A 258 -21.90 10.12 -15.96
N VAL A 259 -21.26 9.93 -14.79
CA VAL A 259 -21.42 10.83 -13.64
C VAL A 259 -20.60 12.13 -13.80
N ALA A 260 -19.65 12.19 -14.75
CA ALA A 260 -18.86 13.39 -15.01
C ALA A 260 -19.69 14.57 -15.57
N GLN A 261 -20.90 14.31 -16.07
CA GLN A 261 -21.82 15.33 -16.58
C GLN A 261 -22.94 15.71 -15.59
N ALA A 262 -23.01 15.10 -14.41
CA ALA A 262 -23.99 15.47 -13.39
C ALA A 262 -23.70 16.89 -12.84
N PRO A 263 -24.76 17.70 -12.56
CA PRO A 263 -24.62 19.05 -12.04
C PRO A 263 -23.78 19.08 -10.76
N ARG A 264 -22.96 20.14 -10.60
CA ARG A 264 -21.97 20.34 -9.51
C ARG A 264 -22.55 20.28 -8.09
N SER A 265 -23.87 20.21 -7.93
CA SER A 265 -24.57 20.28 -6.64
C SER A 265 -24.67 18.94 -5.89
N TYR A 266 -24.34 17.80 -6.52
CA TYR A 266 -24.18 16.55 -5.80
C TYR A 266 -22.71 16.29 -5.51
N PRO A 267 -22.32 15.99 -4.25
CA PRO A 267 -20.96 15.56 -3.96
C PRO A 267 -20.67 14.33 -4.81
N ARG A 268 -19.66 14.46 -5.68
CA ARG A 268 -19.20 13.37 -6.54
C ARG A 268 -18.48 12.37 -5.65
N LEU A 269 -19.26 11.46 -5.09
CA LEU A 269 -18.76 10.42 -4.20
C LEU A 269 -18.08 9.36 -5.06
N ILE A 270 -16.77 9.52 -5.23
CA ILE A 270 -15.92 8.49 -5.79
C ILE A 270 -15.78 7.42 -4.71
N GLU A 271 -16.44 6.27 -4.89
CA GLU A 271 -16.32 5.15 -3.96
C GLU A 271 -14.97 4.43 -4.23
N ALA A 272 -13.86 5.06 -3.86
CA ALA A 272 -12.52 4.48 -3.91
C ALA A 272 -12.23 3.72 -2.61
N GLY A 273 -11.73 2.50 -2.75
CA GLY A 273 -11.35 1.65 -1.62
C GLY A 273 -10.40 0.56 -2.06
N ILE A 274 -9.66 -0.01 -1.10
CA ILE A 274 -8.71 -1.10 -1.33
C ILE A 274 -9.38 -2.39 -0.89
N VAL A 275 -9.58 -3.32 -1.83
CA VAL A 275 -9.97 -4.70 -1.50
C VAL A 275 -8.73 -5.55 -1.40
N CYS A 276 -8.55 -6.33 -0.34
CA CYS A 276 -7.51 -7.34 -0.20
C CYS A 276 -8.11 -8.70 0.17
N PHE A 277 -7.58 -9.79 -0.38
CA PHE A 277 -8.02 -11.15 -0.09
C PHE A 277 -7.03 -11.84 0.85
N HIS A 278 -7.51 -12.82 1.61
CA HIS A 278 -6.70 -13.54 2.58
C HIS A 278 -5.50 -14.24 1.92
N PRO A 279 -4.35 -14.35 2.62
CA PRO A 279 -3.14 -15.00 2.12
C PRO A 279 -3.26 -16.38 1.49
N GLN A 280 -4.26 -17.14 1.92
CA GLN A 280 -4.45 -18.54 1.57
C GLN A 280 -5.37 -18.75 0.37
N TYR A 281 -5.84 -17.65 -0.24
CA TYR A 281 -6.32 -17.70 -1.60
C TYR A 281 -5.11 -17.99 -2.47
N GLU A 282 -4.75 -19.27 -2.62
CA GLU A 282 -3.85 -19.65 -3.70
C GLU A 282 -4.46 -19.09 -4.96
N THR A 283 -3.76 -18.15 -5.59
CA THR A 283 -4.16 -17.63 -6.88
C THR A 283 -4.17 -18.85 -7.79
N PRO A 284 -5.31 -19.23 -8.38
CA PRO A 284 -5.35 -20.42 -9.22
C PRO A 284 -4.30 -20.31 -10.33
N SER A 285 -3.91 -21.43 -10.95
CA SER A 285 -2.82 -21.43 -11.93
C SER A 285 -3.00 -20.32 -12.99
N ASP A 286 -1.89 -19.82 -13.56
CA ASP A 286 -1.92 -18.75 -14.58
C ASP A 286 -2.91 -19.06 -15.72
N ALA A 287 -3.06 -20.33 -16.08
CA ALA A 287 -4.05 -20.82 -17.05
C ALA A 287 -5.49 -20.67 -16.58
N TRP A 288 -5.78 -20.94 -15.30
CA TRP A 288 -7.09 -20.74 -14.70
C TRP A 288 -7.42 -19.25 -14.57
N LEU A 289 -6.46 -18.40 -14.16
CA LEU A 289 -6.60 -16.94 -14.11
C LEU A 289 -6.88 -16.34 -15.49
N ALA A 290 -6.17 -16.82 -16.51
CA ALA A 290 -6.40 -16.44 -17.90
C ALA A 290 -7.81 -16.80 -18.39
N ARG A 291 -8.36 -17.93 -17.92
CA ARG A 291 -9.66 -18.46 -18.34
C ARG A 291 -10.85 -17.87 -17.57
N HIS A 292 -10.73 -17.66 -16.27
CA HIS A 292 -11.81 -17.20 -15.40
C HIS A 292 -11.76 -15.69 -15.11
N ARG A 293 -10.80 -14.97 -15.72
CA ARG A 293 -10.53 -13.53 -15.52
C ARG A 293 -10.27 -13.15 -14.06
N PHE A 294 -9.97 -14.14 -13.21
CA PHE A 294 -9.51 -13.92 -11.86
C PHE A 294 -8.02 -13.57 -11.92
N GLY A 295 -7.51 -12.76 -11.00
CA GLY A 295 -6.07 -12.47 -10.92
C GLY A 295 -5.50 -11.48 -11.93
N HIS A 296 -6.32 -10.62 -12.53
CA HIS A 296 -5.85 -9.28 -12.89
C HIS A 296 -6.89 -8.25 -12.50
N MET A 297 -7.07 -8.14 -11.19
CA MET A 297 -7.50 -6.90 -10.54
C MET A 297 -6.39 -5.88 -10.77
N HIS A 298 -6.41 -5.39 -12.01
CA HIS A 298 -5.49 -4.48 -12.66
C HIS A 298 -4.00 -4.84 -12.54
N SER A 299 -3.53 -5.78 -13.39
CA SER A 299 -2.21 -5.48 -13.95
C SER A 299 -2.35 -4.15 -14.69
N PRO A 300 -1.38 -3.22 -14.55
CA PRO A 300 -1.43 -1.91 -15.20
C PRO A 300 -1.76 -1.98 -16.70
N SER A 301 -1.40 -3.06 -17.39
CA SER A 301 -1.69 -3.33 -18.80
C SER A 301 -3.17 -3.58 -19.10
N LYS A 302 -3.88 -4.31 -18.22
CA LYS A 302 -5.31 -4.61 -18.35
C LYS A 302 -6.18 -3.47 -17.85
N LEU A 303 -5.76 -2.73 -16.82
CA LEU A 303 -6.37 -1.44 -16.48
C LEU A 303 -6.20 -0.45 -17.62
N ARG A 304 -5.00 -0.32 -18.20
CA ARG A 304 -4.77 0.49 -19.40
C ARG A 304 -5.67 0.06 -20.56
N ARG A 305 -5.90 -1.24 -20.76
CA ARG A 305 -6.83 -1.74 -21.77
C ARG A 305 -8.28 -1.33 -21.46
N TYR A 306 -8.76 -1.58 -20.24
CA TYR A 306 -10.10 -1.18 -19.81
C TYR A 306 -10.32 0.34 -19.91
N LEU A 307 -9.34 1.14 -19.46
CA LEU A 307 -9.35 2.59 -19.60
C LEU A 307 -9.32 2.98 -21.09
N ARG A 308 -8.56 2.33 -21.96
CA ARG A 308 -8.64 2.60 -23.41
C ARG A 308 -10.02 2.29 -23.99
N GLU A 309 -10.67 1.22 -23.51
CA GLU A 309 -11.97 0.76 -23.98
C GLU A 309 -13.14 1.59 -23.43
N HIS A 310 -12.99 2.21 -22.25
CA HIS A 310 -14.11 2.84 -21.53
C HIS A 310 -13.84 4.28 -21.03
N ASP A 311 -12.60 4.77 -21.05
CA ASP A 311 -12.20 6.12 -20.64
C ASP A 311 -10.87 6.56 -21.31
N ALA A 312 -10.96 6.86 -22.62
CA ALA A 312 -9.80 7.16 -23.46
C ALA A 312 -8.99 8.37 -22.98
N ALA A 313 -9.63 9.32 -22.28
CA ALA A 313 -8.97 10.51 -21.73
C ALA A 313 -8.04 10.14 -20.57
N LEU A 314 -8.51 9.30 -19.63
CA LEU A 314 -7.69 8.81 -18.53
C LEU A 314 -6.55 7.91 -19.04
N ALA A 315 -6.81 7.04 -20.03
CA ALA A 315 -5.79 6.22 -20.69
C ALA A 315 -4.66 7.04 -21.34
N ALA A 316 -4.98 8.17 -21.96
CA ALA A 316 -3.98 9.06 -22.57
C ALA A 316 -3.09 9.76 -21.52
N SER A 317 -3.61 10.03 -20.33
CA SER A 317 -2.86 10.69 -19.25
C SER A 317 -1.86 9.74 -18.56
N THR A 318 -2.18 8.45 -18.51
CA THR A 318 -1.37 7.41 -17.85
C THR A 318 -0.23 6.92 -18.75
N ALA A 319 -0.45 6.88 -20.08
CA ALA A 319 0.61 6.59 -21.05
C ALA A 319 1.74 7.64 -21.05
N ARG A 320 1.40 8.93 -20.83
CA ARG A 320 2.40 10.02 -20.77
C ARG A 320 3.27 9.97 -19.53
N ALA A 321 2.73 9.55 -18.39
CA ALA A 321 3.49 9.37 -17.15
C ALA A 321 4.57 8.28 -17.31
N ALA A 322 4.24 7.16 -17.97
CA ALA A 322 5.20 6.08 -18.24
C ALA A 322 6.32 6.49 -19.21
N SER A 323 6.03 7.30 -20.23
CA SER A 323 7.03 7.77 -21.20
C SER A 323 8.09 8.74 -20.63
N ARG A 324 7.85 9.29 -19.43
CA ARG A 324 8.79 10.17 -18.73
C ARG A 324 9.76 9.43 -17.79
N GLY A 325 9.48 8.16 -17.46
CA GLY A 325 10.31 7.35 -16.54
C GLY A 325 11.26 6.35 -17.20
N GLY A 326 11.33 6.27 -18.53
CA GLY A 326 12.11 5.23 -19.20
C GLY A 326 12.70 5.68 -20.54
N ARG A 327 13.93 6.21 -20.51
CA ARG A 327 14.84 6.17 -21.66
C ARG A 327 16.11 5.41 -21.30
N GLY A 328 15.96 4.11 -21.03
CA GLY A 328 17.02 3.12 -21.20
C GLY A 328 16.82 2.43 -22.54
N ARG A 329 17.58 2.84 -23.54
CA ARG A 329 17.52 2.35 -24.93
C ARG A 329 18.07 0.92 -24.98
N TRP A 330 17.22 -0.09 -25.22
CA TRP A 330 17.66 -1.40 -25.67
C TRP A 330 17.51 -1.46 -27.19
N SER A 331 18.64 -1.31 -27.89
CA SER A 331 18.75 -1.62 -29.32
C SER A 331 19.02 -3.11 -29.47
N SER A 332 18.13 -3.79 -30.18
CA SER A 332 18.37 -5.12 -30.72
C SER A 332 19.35 -4.99 -31.90
N GLN A 333 20.56 -5.51 -31.73
CA GLN A 333 21.39 -5.97 -32.83
C GLN A 333 21.74 -7.44 -32.55
N GLU A 334 21.57 -8.22 -33.61
CA GLU A 334 21.80 -9.68 -33.78
C GLU A 334 20.69 -10.62 -33.30
#